data_AF-A0A418Y1L0-F1
#
_entry.id   AF-A0A418Y1L0-F1
#
_cell.length_a   1.000
_cell.length_b   1.000
_cell.length_c   1.000
_cell.angle_alpha   90.00
_cell.angle_beta   90.00
_cell.angle_gamma   90.00
#
_symmetry.space_group_name_H-M   'P 1'
#
loop_
_entity.id
_entity.type
_entity.pdbx_description
1 polymer ?
#
loop_
_entity_poly.entity_id
_entity_poly.type
_entity_poly.pdbx_seq_one_letter_code
_entity_poly.pdbx_strand_id
1 'polypeptide(L)'
;MLQGKLFCSIYKTRKKTGMYLFVDRQKGLKDLPEVLLQQFGAPIHVNDMILSPDRPLARADVQQVMDKIREQGFYLQMPPPPDEDLYLAEGHPDRPRGLDA
;
A
#
# COMPACT_ATOMS: atom_id res chain seq x y z
N MET A 1 12.58 -22.97 10.99
CA MET A 1 12.37 -21.77 10.15
C MET A 1 10.88 -21.70 9.84
N LEU A 2 10.19 -20.57 10.02
CA LEU A 2 8.77 -20.45 9.67
C LEU A 2 8.66 -20.47 8.13
N GLN A 3 8.59 -21.66 7.51
CA GLN A 3 8.45 -21.78 6.06
C GLN A 3 7.22 -20.98 5.60
N GLY A 4 7.46 -19.96 4.78
CA GLY A 4 6.41 -19.24 4.07
C GLY A 4 5.66 -18.15 4.86
N LYS A 5 6.06 -17.77 6.08
CA LYS A 5 5.37 -16.71 6.85
C LYS A 5 6.23 -15.45 7.01
N LEU A 6 5.60 -14.28 7.02
CA LEU A 6 6.28 -12.98 7.19
C LEU A 6 5.53 -12.12 8.21
N PHE A 7 6.21 -11.66 9.26
CA PHE A 7 5.66 -10.69 10.20
C PHE A 7 5.76 -9.30 9.58
N CYS A 8 4.60 -8.70 9.28
CA CYS A 8 4.48 -7.46 8.55
C CYS A 8 3.83 -6.39 9.43
N SER A 9 4.34 -5.16 9.35
CA SER A 9 3.65 -3.96 9.85
C SER A 9 3.01 -3.21 8.68
N ILE A 10 1.80 -2.71 8.89
CA ILE A 10 1.01 -1.98 7.89
C ILE A 10 0.85 -0.53 8.32
N TYR A 11 1.14 0.38 7.40
CA TYR A 11 1.00 1.82 7.59
C TYR A 11 0.03 2.41 6.55
N LYS A 12 -0.70 3.45 6.94
CA LYS A 12 -1.52 4.27 6.03
C LYS A 12 -0.97 5.68 5.94
N THR A 13 -1.39 6.41 4.91
CA THR A 13 -1.17 7.86 4.80
C THR A 13 -2.49 8.63 4.92
N ARG A 14 -2.41 9.89 5.37
CA ARG A 14 -3.53 10.84 5.30
C ARG A 14 -3.69 11.48 3.93
N LYS A 15 -2.66 11.42 3.07
CA LYS A 15 -2.66 12.07 1.76
C LYS A 15 -3.61 11.42 0.78
N LYS A 16 -3.75 10.09 0.83
CA LYS A 16 -4.57 9.33 -0.11
C LYS A 16 -5.23 8.13 0.56
N THR A 17 -6.56 8.17 0.67
CA THR A 17 -7.36 7.08 1.24
C THR A 17 -7.17 5.82 0.42
N GLY A 18 -7.03 4.67 1.10
CA GLY A 18 -6.83 3.37 0.44
C GLY A 18 -5.39 3.06 0.04
N MET A 19 -4.44 3.98 0.27
CA MET A 19 -3.01 3.74 0.08
C MET A 19 -2.40 3.15 1.36
N TYR A 20 -1.68 2.05 1.22
CA TYR A 20 -1.04 1.35 2.35
C TYR A 20 0.39 0.93 2.02
N LEU A 21 1.23 0.95 3.05
CA LEU A 21 2.62 0.51 3.00
C LEU A 21 2.80 -0.69 3.92
N PHE A 22 3.35 -1.76 3.37
CA PHE A 22 3.65 -3.00 4.06
C PHE A 22 5.17 -3.15 4.16
N VAL A 23 5.66 -3.46 5.35
CA VAL A 23 7.11 -3.65 5.62
C VAL A 23 7.33 -4.81 6.57
N ASP A 24 8.53 -5.39 6.53
CA ASP A 24 8.96 -6.34 7.56
C ASP A 24 8.90 -5.65 8.94
N ARG A 25 8.27 -6.31 9.91
CA ARG A 25 8.04 -5.75 11.26
C ARG A 25 9.34 -5.40 11.99
N GLN A 26 10.42 -6.15 11.77
CA GLN A 26 11.70 -5.91 12.44
C GLN A 26 12.44 -4.72 11.84
N LYS A 27 12.38 -4.57 10.52
CA LYS A 27 13.01 -3.45 9.80
C LYS A 27 12.21 -2.16 9.94
N GLY A 28 10.88 -2.26 9.90
CA GLY A 28 9.98 -1.12 9.93
C GLY A 28 10.25 -0.18 8.76
N LEU A 29 10.35 1.12 9.05
CA LEU A 29 10.51 2.17 8.03
C LEU A 29 11.97 2.57 7.76
N LYS A 30 12.95 1.88 8.39
CA LYS A 30 14.35 2.32 8.45
C LYS A 30 15.06 2.32 7.08
N ASP A 31 14.75 1.32 6.25
CA ASP A 31 15.46 1.06 5.00
C ASP A 31 14.67 1.49 3.76
N LEU A 32 13.68 2.39 3.93
CA LEU A 32 12.82 2.81 2.84
C LEU A 32 13.47 3.91 1.99
N PRO A 33 13.31 3.88 0.66
CA PRO A 33 13.75 4.97 -0.20
C PRO A 33 13.15 6.30 0.23
N GLU A 34 13.95 7.37 0.29
CA GLU A 34 13.48 8.69 0.72
C GLU A 34 12.33 9.20 -0.18
N VAL A 35 12.44 8.98 -1.50
CA VAL A 35 11.40 9.34 -2.47
C VAL A 35 10.05 8.70 -2.15
N LEU A 36 10.05 7.46 -1.66
CA LEU A 36 8.83 6.77 -1.24
C LEU A 36 8.22 7.46 -0.03
N LEU A 37 9.02 7.75 1.00
CA LEU A 37 8.56 8.42 2.21
C LEU A 37 8.06 9.84 1.93
N GLN A 38 8.70 10.58 1.04
CA GLN A 38 8.26 11.92 0.63
C GLN A 38 6.88 11.87 -0.04
N GLN A 39 6.68 10.94 -0.98
CA GLN A 39 5.38 10.75 -1.63
C GLN A 39 4.32 10.26 -0.64
N PHE A 40 4.63 9.23 0.14
CA PHE A 40 3.73 8.63 1.12
C PHE A 40 3.38 9.61 2.25
N GLY A 41 4.27 10.53 2.61
CA GLY A 41 4.12 11.43 3.75
C GLY A 41 4.33 10.72 5.08
N ALA A 42 3.77 11.28 6.16
CA ALA A 42 3.90 10.74 7.50
C ALA A 42 3.14 9.40 7.64
N PRO A 43 3.83 8.25 7.77
CA PRO A 43 3.17 6.95 7.88
C PRO A 43 2.51 6.80 9.24
N ILE A 44 1.27 6.33 9.25
CA ILE A 44 0.50 6.06 10.47
C ILE A 44 0.35 4.55 10.58
N HIS A 45 0.90 3.96 11.65
CA HIS A 45 0.74 2.53 11.90
C HIS A 45 -0.74 2.16 12.05
N VAL A 46 -1.13 1.05 11.42
CA VAL A 46 -2.51 0.55 11.43
C VAL A 46 -2.59 -0.78 12.16
N ASN A 47 -1.74 -1.74 11.80
CA ASN A 47 -1.75 -3.08 12.38
C ASN A 47 -0.45 -3.83 12.11
N ASP A 48 -0.16 -4.83 12.94
CA ASP A 48 0.82 -5.89 12.68
C ASP A 48 0.09 -7.20 12.33
N MET A 49 0.61 -7.95 11.36
CA MET A 49 0.04 -9.26 11.01
C MET A 49 1.07 -10.22 10.45
N ILE A 50 0.70 -11.50 10.43
CA ILE A 50 1.46 -12.54 9.73
C ILE A 50 0.87 -12.70 8.34
N LEU A 51 1.68 -12.48 7.31
CA LEU A 51 1.38 -12.85 5.94
C LEU A 51 1.74 -14.33 5.73
N SER A 52 0.86 -15.06 5.05
CA SER A 52 1.00 -16.48 4.73
C SER A 52 0.29 -16.75 3.41
N PRO A 53 0.83 -17.59 2.50
CA PRO A 53 0.16 -17.98 1.25
C PRO A 53 -1.25 -18.56 1.47
N ASP A 54 -1.46 -19.25 2.59
CA ASP A 54 -2.75 -19.83 2.98
C ASP A 54 -3.81 -18.79 3.41
N ARG A 55 -3.41 -17.52 3.56
CA ARG A 55 -4.29 -16.43 3.99
C ARG A 55 -4.23 -15.28 2.99
N PRO A 56 -5.12 -15.25 1.98
CA PRO A 56 -5.13 -14.22 0.96
C PRO A 56 -5.47 -12.84 1.56
N LEU A 57 -4.98 -11.79 0.90
CA LEU A 57 -5.36 -10.41 1.19
C LEU A 57 -6.53 -10.00 0.29
N ALA A 58 -7.37 -9.09 0.76
CA ALA A 58 -8.56 -8.65 0.02
C ALA A 58 -8.23 -7.84 -1.25
N ARG A 59 -7.03 -7.25 -1.33
CA ARG A 59 -6.70 -6.21 -2.33
C ARG A 59 -5.36 -6.40 -3.04
N ALA A 60 -4.61 -7.44 -2.69
CA ALA A 60 -3.29 -7.70 -3.24
C ALA A 60 -3.02 -9.21 -3.21
N ASP A 61 -2.17 -9.68 -4.11
CA ASP A 61 -1.66 -11.05 -4.05
C ASP A 61 -0.67 -11.18 -2.89
N VAL A 62 -0.95 -12.08 -1.94
CA VAL A 62 -0.15 -12.20 -0.71
C VAL A 62 1.29 -12.65 -1.01
N GLN A 63 1.48 -13.49 -2.02
CA GLN A 63 2.80 -13.99 -2.40
C GLN A 63 3.65 -12.86 -2.98
N GLN A 64 3.08 -12.07 -3.89
CA GLN A 64 3.73 -10.88 -4.46
C GLN A 64 4.10 -9.87 -3.37
N VAL A 65 3.20 -9.61 -2.41
CA VAL A 65 3.49 -8.71 -1.27
C VAL A 65 4.69 -9.21 -0.48
N MET A 66 4.70 -10.50 -0.13
CA MET A 66 5.78 -11.11 0.64
C MET A 66 7.11 -11.08 -0.12
N ASP A 67 7.10 -11.35 -1.41
CA ASP A 67 8.31 -11.37 -2.23
C ASP A 67 8.87 -9.96 -2.40
N LYS A 68 8.02 -8.95 -2.64
CA LYS A 68 8.46 -7.54 -2.68
C LYS A 68 9.03 -7.07 -1.35
N ILE A 69 8.42 -7.41 -0.22
CA ILE A 69 8.99 -7.04 1.09
C ILE A 69 10.36 -7.70 1.30
N ARG A 70 10.56 -8.95 0.86
CA ARG A 70 11.85 -9.63 0.98
C ARG A 70 12.91 -9.04 0.04
N GLU A 71 12.55 -8.74 -1.20
CA GLU A 71 13.46 -8.24 -2.25
C GLU A 71 13.89 -6.80 -2.01
N GLN A 72 12.93 -5.90 -1.77
CA GLN A 72 13.16 -4.45 -1.74
C GLN A 72 12.79 -3.80 -0.39
N GLY A 73 12.36 -4.57 0.60
CA GLY A 73 12.06 -4.09 1.95
C GLY A 73 10.63 -3.59 2.17
N PHE A 74 9.83 -3.40 1.10
CA PHE A 74 8.46 -2.92 1.21
C PHE A 74 7.54 -3.35 0.06
N TYR A 75 6.24 -3.23 0.28
CA TYR A 75 5.21 -3.25 -0.75
C TYR A 75 4.27 -2.04 -0.58
N LEU A 76 4.02 -1.31 -1.68
CA LEU A 76 3.11 -0.18 -1.72
C LEU A 76 1.80 -0.59 -2.40
N GLN A 77 0.72 -0.64 -1.63
CA GLN A 77 -0.63 -0.80 -2.17
C GLN A 77 -1.15 0.58 -2.58
N MET A 78 -1.45 0.74 -3.86
CA MET A 78 -2.13 1.93 -4.35
C MET A 78 -3.63 1.88 -4.00
N PRO A 79 -4.28 3.04 -3.80
CA PRO A 79 -5.73 3.12 -3.76
C PRO A 79 -6.35 2.48 -4.99
N PRO A 80 -7.60 2.00 -4.91
CA PRO A 80 -8.28 1.58 -6.12
C PRO A 80 -8.41 2.80 -7.04
N PRO A 81 -8.52 2.59 -8.37
CA PRO A 81 -9.04 3.66 -9.20
C PRO A 81 -10.38 4.13 -8.62
N PRO A 82 -10.66 5.44 -8.64
CA PRO A 82 -11.97 5.93 -8.26
C PRO A 82 -13.03 5.25 -9.12
N ASP A 83 -14.20 5.00 -8.53
CA ASP A 83 -15.38 4.55 -9.26
C ASP A 83 -15.62 5.52 -10.42
N GLU A 84 -15.94 5.04 -11.63
CA GLU A 84 -16.02 5.92 -12.82
C GLU A 84 -17.00 7.08 -12.59
N ASP A 85 -18.13 6.79 -11.94
CA ASP A 85 -19.14 7.79 -11.57
C ASP A 85 -18.60 8.84 -10.57
N LEU A 86 -17.77 8.42 -9.62
CA LEU A 86 -17.12 9.31 -8.64
C LEU A 86 -15.96 10.10 -9.24
N TYR A 87 -15.27 9.52 -10.22
CA TYR A 87 -14.17 10.16 -10.94
C TYR A 87 -14.65 11.30 -11.83
N LEU A 88 -15.82 11.12 -12.45
CA LEU A 88 -16.47 12.11 -13.31
C LEU A 88 -17.27 13.16 -12.54
N ALA A 89 -17.51 12.95 -11.24
CA ALA A 89 -18.24 13.89 -10.39
C ALA A 89 -17.58 15.28 -10.40
N GLU A 90 -18.42 16.32 -10.50
CA GLU A 90 -17.95 17.70 -10.50
C GLU A 90 -17.17 18.03 -9.22
N GLY A 91 -15.92 18.52 -9.38
CA GLY A 91 -15.05 18.88 -8.27
C GLY A 91 -14.12 17.77 -7.74
N HIS A 92 -14.11 16.57 -8.33
CA HIS A 92 -13.17 15.52 -7.92
C HIS A 92 -11.71 15.94 -8.23
N PRO A 93 -10.75 15.82 -7.27
CA PRO A 93 -9.39 16.36 -7.41
C PRO A 93 -8.58 15.76 -8.56
N ASP A 94 -8.91 14.53 -8.97
CA ASP A 94 -8.25 13.81 -10.06
C ASP A 94 -9.07 13.81 -11.39
N ARG A 95 -10.22 14.51 -11.48
CA ARG A 95 -11.06 14.55 -12.69
C ARG A 95 -10.24 15.03 -13.90
N PRO A 96 -10.28 14.36 -15.06
CA PRO A 96 -9.50 14.77 -16.21
C PRO A 96 -10.15 16.01 -16.83
N ARG A 97 -9.38 17.10 -16.97
CA ARG A 97 -9.84 18.28 -17.71
C ARG A 97 -9.88 17.93 -19.20
N GLY A 98 -11.08 17.72 -19.74
CA GLY A 98 -11.30 17.59 -21.18
C GLY A 98 -12.27 16.52 -21.67
N LEU A 99 -13.18 16.00 -20.84
CA LEU A 99 -14.24 15.08 -21.30
C LEU A 99 -15.54 15.78 -21.74
N ASP A 100 -15.45 17.08 -22.03
CA ASP A 100 -16.54 17.85 -22.63
C ASP A 100 -16.38 17.80 -24.16
N ALA A 101 -16.69 16.66 -24.78
CA ALA A 101 -16.78 16.50 -26.23
C ALA A 101 -18.19 16.02 -26.63
#